data_AF-A0A1I1DP59-F1
#
_entry.id   AF-A0A1I1DP59-F1
#
_cell.length_a   1.000
_cell.length_b   1.000
_cell.length_c   1.000
_cell.angle_alpha   90.00
_cell.angle_beta   90.00
_cell.angle_gamma   90.00
#
_symmetry.space_group_name_H-M   'P 1'
#
loop_
_entity.id
_entity.type
_entity.pdbx_description
1 polymer ?
#
loop_
_entity_poly.entity_id
_entity_poly.type
_entity_poly.pdbx_seq_one_letter_code
_entity_poly.pdbx_strand_id
1 'polypeptide(L)'
;MYENLEKLISEGNFKEALYEFQDEYFHIDEQSGKDAARLCVLEGTIWEALNDGAAELNALSRGLLYDYTNYEIYYMMGLYYKTINVNWAYLCMEMALNYCSVPEDRAVVESSFDEVKKLPGVRVRNTSVMILSYNDPELCRLSIEALEKYVALDSAEIVVVDNASTQKETIDYLRKKKSSSKLKFSLIESSENLGFPKGCNLGAKNCDLENDIFFLNNDAVITPLSLFFMRMGLYDNRNVGAVSALSNSASLQEISSDEIKDFIENSLEAHSALYTHEQKELLKRVQEAFLTDNKRPWHKNCLPEDAITTFELFATSKSTFMQNPYIRTFRLTGFAVLISREAVNSVAADGIVFDELYSPGYFEDDDLGIRLSIAGFEQYICKNSFVYHNGGDGFSGHNDAMEKGRNKFKGKWEFDVWEYSLPWVSACDEVIRLCNEKKGILKVLDLSCGMGANASYIKNKVSNVYICGICPNVFAAGIAQNIVDETYFGNPNTIRIPDGNHSFDIVIAERAIACKPQIYRYLKADGEYIGDDRFSL
;
A
#
# COMPACT_ATOMS: atom_id res chain seq x y z
N MET A 1 -0.87 9.14 35.97
CA MET A 1 -0.44 10.01 34.85
C MET A 1 -1.71 10.48 34.15
N TYR A 2 -1.86 11.80 33.92
CA TYR A 2 -3.06 12.44 33.36
C TYR A 2 -4.34 12.44 34.24
N GLU A 3 -4.22 12.28 35.56
CA GLU A 3 -5.39 12.19 36.47
C GLU A 3 -6.30 13.43 36.41
N ASN A 4 -5.72 14.62 36.26
CA ASN A 4 -6.50 15.85 36.16
C ASN A 4 -7.26 15.93 34.83
N LEU A 5 -6.60 15.57 33.73
CA LEU A 5 -7.22 15.49 32.40
C LEU A 5 -8.38 14.49 32.37
N GLU A 6 -8.17 13.27 32.88
CA GLU A 6 -9.20 12.24 33.01
C GLU A 6 -10.39 12.72 33.83
N LYS A 7 -10.12 13.40 34.95
CA LYS A 7 -11.16 13.99 35.79
C LYS A 7 -11.99 15.02 35.02
N LEU A 8 -11.35 15.96 34.32
CA LEU A 8 -12.04 16.98 33.52
C LEU A 8 -12.91 16.36 32.42
N ILE A 9 -12.42 15.32 31.74
CA ILE A 9 -13.19 14.56 30.74
C ILE A 9 -14.42 13.90 31.40
N SER A 10 -14.23 13.22 32.54
CA SER A 10 -15.32 12.55 33.26
C SER A 10 -16.40 13.50 33.79
N GLU A 11 -16.02 14.74 34.13
CA GLU A 11 -16.92 15.82 34.56
C GLU A 11 -17.59 16.54 33.37
N GLY A 12 -17.23 16.21 32.13
CA GLY A 12 -17.75 16.83 30.90
C GLY A 12 -17.19 18.24 30.64
N ASN A 13 -16.09 18.62 31.29
CA ASN A 13 -15.47 19.93 31.14
C ASN A 13 -14.44 19.95 30.00
N PHE A 14 -14.91 19.67 28.77
CA PHE A 14 -14.05 19.43 27.61
C PHE A 14 -13.19 20.63 27.18
N LYS A 15 -13.65 21.86 27.43
CA LYS A 15 -12.84 23.06 27.13
C LYS A 15 -11.64 23.19 28.05
N GLU A 16 -11.83 22.93 29.34
CA GLU A 16 -10.73 22.92 30.30
C GLU A 16 -9.79 21.74 30.06
N ALA A 17 -10.35 20.58 29.71
CA ALA A 17 -9.58 19.41 29.31
C ALA A 17 -8.65 19.70 28.11
N LEU A 18 -9.08 20.50 27.13
CA LEU A 18 -8.21 20.93 26.02
C LEU A 18 -7.03 21.80 26.49
N TYR A 19 -7.22 22.65 27.49
CA TYR A 19 -6.12 23.45 28.04
C TYR A 19 -5.12 22.57 28.78
N GLU A 20 -5.60 21.68 29.65
CA GLU A 20 -4.75 20.72 30.35
C GLU A 20 -3.99 19.81 29.36
N PHE A 21 -4.67 19.35 28.31
CA PHE A 21 -4.05 18.55 27.26
C PHE A 21 -2.89 19.27 26.58
N GLN A 22 -2.98 20.59 26.33
CA GLN A 22 -1.90 21.34 25.68
C GLN A 22 -0.60 21.33 26.49
N ASP A 23 -0.72 21.43 27.81
CA ASP A 23 0.42 21.38 28.72
C ASP A 23 1.06 19.98 28.75
N GLU A 24 0.23 18.92 28.83
CA GLU A 24 0.72 17.53 28.78
C GLU A 24 1.33 17.18 27.41
N TYR A 25 0.72 17.66 26.33
CA TYR A 25 1.18 17.42 24.96
C TYR A 25 2.53 18.07 24.67
N PHE A 26 2.83 19.21 25.28
CA PHE A 26 4.13 19.87 25.14
C PHE A 26 5.30 18.95 25.56
N HIS A 27 5.04 18.00 26.46
CA HIS A 27 6.02 17.04 26.97
C HIS A 27 5.80 15.60 26.45
N ILE A 28 5.00 15.41 25.40
CA ILE A 28 4.62 14.07 24.92
C ILE A 28 5.83 13.22 24.50
N ASP A 29 6.85 13.83 23.89
CA ASP A 29 8.05 13.14 23.42
C ASP A 29 9.02 12.76 24.55
N GLU A 30 8.77 13.25 25.78
CA GLU A 30 9.49 12.83 26.99
C GLU A 30 8.87 11.59 27.64
N GLN A 31 7.66 11.20 27.22
CA GLN A 31 6.90 10.08 27.79
C GLN A 31 7.25 8.74 27.12
N SER A 32 6.81 7.64 27.75
CA SER A 32 6.85 6.34 27.08
C SER A 32 5.86 6.32 25.90
N GLY A 33 6.11 5.52 24.86
CA GLY A 33 5.19 5.40 23.73
C GLY A 33 3.76 5.00 24.14
N LYS A 34 3.61 4.19 25.20
CA LYS A 34 2.30 3.81 25.75
C LYS A 34 1.57 5.00 26.37
N ASP A 35 2.28 5.82 27.12
CA ASP A 35 1.70 6.99 27.78
C ASP A 35 1.36 8.08 26.74
N ALA A 36 2.23 8.30 25.76
CA ALA A 36 1.98 9.20 24.64
C ALA A 36 0.75 8.77 23.82
N ALA A 37 0.63 7.47 23.49
CA ALA A 37 -0.55 6.95 22.81
C ALA A 37 -1.83 7.11 23.64
N ARG A 38 -1.75 6.91 24.97
CA ARG A 38 -2.86 7.13 25.89
C ARG A 38 -3.30 8.59 25.90
N LEU A 39 -2.37 9.54 25.90
CA LEU A 39 -2.68 10.97 25.79
C LEU A 39 -3.44 11.29 24.49
N CYS A 40 -3.07 10.67 23.37
CA CYS A 40 -3.79 10.79 22.10
C CYS A 40 -5.23 10.19 22.15
N VAL A 41 -5.44 9.11 22.92
CA VAL A 41 -6.78 8.55 23.14
C VAL A 41 -7.66 9.51 23.96
N LEU A 42 -7.11 10.12 25.01
CA LEU A 42 -7.81 11.14 25.80
C LEU A 42 -8.19 12.34 24.93
N GLU A 43 -7.29 12.79 24.07
CA GLU A 43 -7.57 13.85 23.10
C GLU A 43 -8.68 13.46 22.11
N GLY A 44 -8.62 12.24 21.56
CA GLY A 44 -9.67 11.70 20.70
C GLY A 44 -11.04 11.72 21.39
N THR A 45 -11.09 11.35 22.68
CA THR A 45 -12.33 11.34 23.48
C THR A 45 -12.91 12.75 23.65
N ILE A 46 -12.04 13.75 23.84
CA ILE A 46 -12.45 15.16 23.91
C ILE A 46 -13.06 15.60 22.58
N TRP A 47 -12.41 15.29 21.45
CA TRP A 47 -12.89 15.70 20.12
C TRP A 47 -14.17 14.98 19.69
N GLU A 48 -14.33 13.71 20.04
CA GLU A 48 -15.58 12.96 19.88
C GLU A 48 -16.73 13.68 20.62
N ALA A 49 -16.52 14.05 21.88
CA ALA A 49 -17.52 14.75 22.68
C ALA A 49 -17.85 16.17 22.15
N LEU A 50 -16.88 16.82 21.50
CA LEU A 50 -17.06 18.10 20.82
C LEU A 50 -17.62 17.97 19.40
N ASN A 51 -17.85 16.75 18.91
CA ASN A 51 -18.37 16.42 17.59
C ASN A 51 -17.47 16.98 16.45
N ASP A 52 -16.15 16.91 16.65
CA ASP A 52 -15.12 17.20 15.62
C ASP A 52 -14.40 15.89 15.22
N GLY A 53 -15.03 15.15 14.32
CA GLY A 53 -14.50 13.87 13.86
C GLY A 53 -13.18 13.95 13.08
N ALA A 54 -12.83 15.12 12.53
CA ALA A 54 -11.54 15.29 11.85
C ALA A 54 -10.42 15.43 12.87
N ALA A 55 -10.65 16.21 13.93
CA ALA A 55 -9.70 16.33 15.04
C ALA A 55 -9.55 15.02 15.82
N GLU A 56 -10.66 14.30 16.05
CA GLU A 56 -10.66 12.95 16.64
C GLU A 56 -9.77 11.99 15.83
N LEU A 57 -10.03 11.85 14.53
CA LEU A 57 -9.25 10.93 13.69
C LEU A 57 -7.77 11.31 13.68
N ASN A 58 -7.43 12.60 13.63
CA ASN A 58 -6.04 13.05 13.66
C ASN A 58 -5.35 12.70 14.99
N ALA A 59 -6.02 12.88 16.12
CA ALA A 59 -5.49 12.51 17.44
C ALA A 59 -5.20 11.01 17.52
N LEU A 60 -6.19 10.18 17.16
CA LEU A 60 -6.08 8.73 17.16
C LEU A 60 -4.98 8.24 16.20
N SER A 61 -4.88 8.86 15.02
CA SER A 61 -3.84 8.55 14.02
C SER A 61 -2.44 8.82 14.55
N ARG A 62 -2.23 9.92 15.29
CA ARG A 62 -0.94 10.19 15.94
C ARG A 62 -0.61 9.15 17.01
N GLY A 63 -1.61 8.69 17.78
CA GLY A 63 -1.41 7.68 18.80
C GLY A 63 -0.77 6.39 18.28
N LEU A 64 -1.08 5.98 17.04
CA LEU A 64 -0.48 4.80 16.41
C LEU A 64 1.03 4.92 16.16
N LEU A 65 1.53 6.14 15.99
CA LEU A 65 2.97 6.38 15.81
C LEU A 65 3.76 6.19 17.11
N TYR A 66 3.09 6.30 18.26
CA TYR A 66 3.67 6.08 19.58
C TYR A 66 3.49 4.64 20.06
N ASP A 67 2.29 4.06 19.88
CA ASP A 67 1.99 2.66 20.18
C ASP A 67 0.91 2.12 19.25
N TYR A 68 1.34 1.47 18.16
CA TYR A 68 0.44 0.80 17.22
C TYR A 68 -0.30 -0.39 17.83
N THR A 69 0.03 -0.83 19.04
CA THR A 69 -0.65 -1.94 19.74
C THR A 69 -1.72 -1.46 20.71
N ASN A 70 -1.94 -0.15 20.82
CA ASN A 70 -2.99 0.38 21.69
C ASN A 70 -4.38 0.05 21.14
N TYR A 71 -5.08 -0.86 21.82
CA TYR A 71 -6.38 -1.37 21.37
C TYR A 71 -7.52 -0.33 21.43
N GLU A 72 -7.43 0.67 22.31
CA GLU A 72 -8.45 1.72 22.46
C GLU A 72 -8.52 2.60 21.21
N ILE A 73 -7.36 2.87 20.59
CA ILE A 73 -7.30 3.60 19.31
C ILE A 73 -8.13 2.89 18.25
N TYR A 74 -7.94 1.58 18.07
CA TYR A 74 -8.70 0.81 17.09
C TYR A 74 -10.17 0.70 17.46
N TYR A 75 -10.50 0.60 18.75
CA TYR A 75 -11.88 0.56 19.21
C TYR A 75 -12.61 1.85 18.83
N MET A 76 -12.03 3.01 19.16
CA MET A 76 -12.58 4.33 18.82
C MET A 76 -12.69 4.53 17.30
N MET A 77 -11.66 4.16 16.54
CA MET A 77 -11.72 4.20 15.08
C MET A 77 -12.78 3.25 14.52
N GLY A 78 -13.00 2.10 15.14
CA GLY A 78 -14.06 1.18 14.77
C GLY A 78 -15.46 1.80 14.95
N LEU A 79 -15.66 2.57 16.03
CA LEU A 79 -16.89 3.32 16.26
C LEU A 79 -17.04 4.45 15.23
N TYR A 80 -15.98 5.22 14.99
CA TYR A 80 -15.94 6.30 14.00
C TYR A 80 -16.35 5.80 12.60
N TYR A 81 -15.71 4.73 12.13
CA TYR A 81 -15.96 4.19 10.79
C TYR A 81 -17.29 3.44 10.65
N LYS A 82 -17.98 3.10 11.75
CA LYS A 82 -19.26 2.35 11.73
C LYS A 82 -20.31 3.02 10.84
N THR A 83 -20.25 4.36 10.69
CA THR A 83 -21.17 5.15 9.86
C THR A 83 -20.60 5.59 8.51
N ILE A 84 -19.30 5.40 8.27
CA ILE A 84 -18.58 5.86 7.07
C ILE A 84 -18.25 4.68 6.15
N ASN A 85 -17.60 3.65 6.70
CA ASN A 85 -17.27 2.41 5.99
C ASN A 85 -17.31 1.24 6.99
N VAL A 86 -18.37 0.44 6.93
CA VAL A 86 -18.58 -0.70 7.84
C VAL A 86 -17.50 -1.77 7.75
N ASN A 87 -16.77 -1.87 6.62
CA ASN A 87 -15.66 -2.81 6.48
C ASN A 87 -14.41 -2.31 7.20
N TRP A 88 -14.15 -1.00 7.17
CA TRP A 88 -13.09 -0.40 7.98
C TRP A 88 -13.39 -0.49 9.47
N ALA A 89 -14.65 -0.29 9.86
CA ALA A 89 -15.11 -0.53 11.23
C ALA A 89 -14.83 -1.97 11.67
N TYR A 90 -15.14 -2.96 10.82
CA TYR A 90 -14.84 -4.37 11.07
C TYR A 90 -13.34 -4.58 11.31
N LEU A 91 -12.48 -4.07 10.42
CA LEU A 91 -11.04 -4.26 10.50
C LEU A 91 -10.46 -3.61 11.76
N CYS A 92 -10.94 -2.42 12.13
CA CYS A 92 -10.53 -1.76 13.37
C CYS A 92 -10.97 -2.57 14.60
N MET A 93 -12.20 -3.08 14.64
CA MET A 93 -12.69 -3.92 15.74
C MET A 93 -11.91 -5.24 15.86
N GLU A 94 -11.51 -5.85 14.73
CA GLU A 94 -10.64 -7.04 14.72
C GLU A 94 -9.27 -6.72 15.36
N MET A 95 -8.67 -5.58 15.02
CA MET A 95 -7.40 -5.14 15.63
C MET A 95 -7.53 -4.79 17.10
N ALA A 96 -8.62 -4.12 17.49
CA ALA A 96 -8.93 -3.83 18.89
C ALA A 96 -9.00 -5.14 19.70
N LEU A 97 -9.72 -6.15 19.19
CA LEU A 97 -9.84 -7.44 19.86
C LEU A 97 -8.51 -8.21 19.92
N ASN A 98 -7.69 -8.10 18.88
CA ASN A 98 -6.38 -8.74 18.80
C ASN A 98 -5.39 -8.19 19.84
N TYR A 99 -5.41 -6.87 20.08
CA TYR A 99 -4.50 -6.23 21.03
C TYR A 99 -5.06 -6.06 22.46
N CYS A 100 -6.38 -6.17 22.64
CA CYS A 100 -7.00 -6.03 23.96
C CYS A 100 -6.60 -7.19 24.89
N SER A 101 -5.78 -6.84 25.89
CA SER A 101 -5.30 -7.76 26.93
C SER A 101 -6.02 -7.61 28.27
N VAL A 102 -6.91 -6.62 28.41
CA VAL A 102 -7.71 -6.37 29.62
C VAL A 102 -9.02 -7.15 29.53
N PRO A 103 -9.29 -8.12 30.42
CA PRO A 103 -10.47 -8.99 30.31
C PRO A 103 -11.81 -8.24 30.33
N GLU A 104 -11.92 -7.21 31.15
CA GLU A 104 -13.13 -6.40 31.31
C GLU A 104 -13.46 -5.63 30.01
N ASP A 105 -12.46 -4.99 29.42
CA ASP A 105 -12.61 -4.22 28.18
C ASP A 105 -12.81 -5.15 26.98
N ARG A 106 -12.19 -6.34 27.00
CA ARG A 106 -12.35 -7.33 25.94
C ARG A 106 -13.81 -7.70 25.70
N ALA A 107 -14.60 -7.90 26.75
CA ALA A 107 -16.02 -8.21 26.63
C ALA A 107 -16.81 -7.08 25.94
N VAL A 108 -16.43 -5.82 26.18
CA VAL A 108 -17.02 -4.64 25.52
C VAL A 108 -16.64 -4.61 24.04
N VAL A 109 -15.36 -4.81 23.72
CA VAL A 109 -14.87 -4.88 22.34
C VAL A 109 -15.54 -6.02 21.56
N GLU A 110 -15.65 -7.21 22.15
CA GLU A 110 -16.32 -8.37 21.56
C GLU A 110 -17.79 -8.08 21.25
N SER A 111 -18.53 -7.49 22.20
CA SER A 111 -19.92 -7.09 22.00
C SER A 111 -20.07 -6.10 20.85
N SER A 112 -19.24 -5.05 20.81
CA SER A 112 -19.25 -4.05 19.74
C SER A 112 -18.86 -4.65 18.39
N PHE A 113 -17.90 -5.57 18.36
CA PHE A 113 -17.49 -6.25 17.14
C PHE A 113 -18.61 -7.15 16.60
N ASP A 114 -19.32 -7.87 17.46
CA ASP A 114 -20.46 -8.70 17.09
C ASP A 114 -21.64 -7.89 16.53
N GLU A 115 -21.81 -6.65 16.95
CA GLU A 115 -22.74 -5.72 16.30
C GLU A 115 -22.26 -5.35 14.90
N VAL A 116 -20.98 -4.96 14.75
CA VAL A 116 -20.41 -4.57 13.46
C VAL A 116 -20.51 -5.72 12.45
N LYS A 117 -20.18 -6.96 12.85
CA LYS A 117 -20.31 -8.17 12.00
C LYS A 117 -21.71 -8.37 11.42
N LYS A 118 -22.76 -7.89 12.11
CA LYS A 118 -24.16 -8.04 11.69
C LYS A 118 -24.64 -6.88 10.83
N LEU A 119 -23.84 -5.82 10.65
CA LEU A 119 -24.23 -4.67 9.85
C LEU A 119 -24.36 -5.04 8.37
N PRO A 120 -25.40 -4.54 7.68
CA PRO A 120 -25.54 -4.75 6.25
C PRO A 120 -24.36 -4.09 5.52
N GLY A 121 -23.73 -4.83 4.61
CA GLY A 121 -22.62 -4.34 3.79
C GLY A 121 -21.23 -4.72 4.29
N VAL A 122 -21.11 -5.35 5.47
CA VAL A 122 -19.87 -6.05 5.85
C VAL A 122 -19.63 -7.20 4.89
N ARG A 123 -18.42 -7.22 4.32
CA ARG A 123 -17.95 -8.20 3.34
C ARG A 123 -16.50 -8.62 3.58
N VAL A 124 -15.95 -8.27 4.74
CA VAL A 124 -14.55 -8.57 5.07
C VAL A 124 -14.33 -10.07 5.15
N ARG A 125 -13.34 -10.57 4.41
CA ARG A 125 -12.85 -11.94 4.44
C ARG A 125 -11.55 -12.03 5.21
N ASN A 126 -11.25 -13.26 5.62
CA ASN A 126 -9.92 -13.64 6.06
C ASN A 126 -8.93 -13.68 4.88
N THR A 127 -7.64 -13.78 5.17
CA THR A 127 -6.58 -13.77 4.17
C THR A 127 -5.81 -15.09 4.13
N SER A 128 -5.69 -15.69 2.95
CA SER A 128 -4.73 -16.77 2.69
C SER A 128 -3.42 -16.17 2.20
N VAL A 129 -2.38 -16.23 3.04
CA VAL A 129 -1.04 -15.76 2.67
C VAL A 129 -0.32 -16.87 1.91
N MET A 130 -0.20 -16.69 0.60
CA MET A 130 0.42 -17.65 -0.33
C MET A 130 1.89 -17.28 -0.52
N ILE A 131 2.80 -18.16 -0.08
CA ILE A 131 4.25 -18.00 -0.24
C ILE A 131 4.78 -19.09 -1.16
N LEU A 132 5.45 -18.68 -2.24
CA LEU A 132 6.27 -19.58 -3.04
C LEU A 132 7.71 -19.55 -2.50
N SER A 133 8.19 -20.68 -1.98
CA SER A 133 9.53 -20.80 -1.41
C SER A 133 10.46 -21.54 -2.37
N TYR A 134 11.64 -21.00 -2.61
CA TYR A 134 12.73 -21.69 -3.30
C TYR A 134 14.06 -21.27 -2.69
N ASN A 135 14.67 -22.13 -1.89
CA ASN A 135 15.87 -21.83 -1.10
C ASN A 135 15.67 -20.63 -0.14
N ASP A 136 16.78 -20.02 0.31
CA ASP A 136 16.83 -18.87 1.21
C ASP A 136 16.13 -19.10 2.57
N PRO A 137 16.61 -20.08 3.37
CA PRO A 137 15.94 -20.50 4.60
C PRO A 137 15.83 -19.38 5.64
N GLU A 138 16.81 -18.48 5.70
CA GLU A 138 16.83 -17.38 6.66
C GLU A 138 15.73 -16.35 6.37
N LEU A 139 15.62 -15.88 5.13
CA LEU A 139 14.61 -14.88 4.74
C LEU A 139 13.19 -15.48 4.78
N CYS A 140 13.03 -16.73 4.30
CA CYS A 140 11.76 -17.44 4.38
C CYS A 140 11.31 -17.60 5.84
N ARG A 141 12.25 -17.90 6.75
CA ARG A 141 11.98 -17.95 8.20
C ARG A 141 11.52 -16.60 8.73
N LEU A 142 12.25 -15.52 8.44
CA LEU A 142 11.93 -14.17 8.91
C LEU A 142 10.56 -13.70 8.39
N SER A 143 10.23 -14.02 7.13
CA SER A 143 8.92 -13.74 6.53
C SER A 143 7.77 -14.43 7.29
N ILE A 144 7.87 -15.74 7.53
CA ILE A 144 6.83 -16.50 8.25
C ILE A 144 6.72 -16.06 9.72
N GLU A 145 7.84 -15.76 10.38
CA GLU A 145 7.83 -15.25 11.75
C GLU A 145 7.17 -13.87 11.86
N ALA A 146 7.38 -12.98 10.87
CA ALA A 146 6.71 -11.69 10.84
C ALA A 146 5.19 -11.83 10.67
N LEU A 147 4.72 -12.78 9.85
CA LEU A 147 3.28 -13.12 9.76
C LEU A 147 2.71 -13.55 11.12
N GLU A 148 3.40 -14.45 11.82
CA GLU A 148 3.00 -14.90 13.16
C GLU A 148 3.12 -13.84 14.26
N LYS A 149 3.82 -12.74 13.99
CA LYS A 149 4.02 -11.61 14.91
C LYS A 149 2.97 -10.52 14.71
N TYR A 150 2.63 -10.19 13.46
CA TYR A 150 1.84 -8.99 13.14
C TYR A 150 0.42 -9.26 12.63
N VAL A 151 0.10 -10.50 12.25
CA VAL A 151 -1.24 -10.86 11.76
C VAL A 151 -2.09 -11.41 12.89
N ALA A 152 -3.35 -10.99 12.97
CA ALA A 152 -4.30 -11.53 13.93
C ALA A 152 -4.56 -13.02 13.63
N LEU A 153 -4.43 -13.88 14.65
CA LEU A 153 -4.30 -15.33 14.46
C LEU A 153 -5.53 -15.99 13.81
N ASP A 154 -6.72 -15.44 14.03
CA ASP A 154 -7.97 -15.98 13.50
C ASP A 154 -8.37 -15.39 12.13
N SER A 155 -7.61 -14.40 11.62
CA SER A 155 -7.95 -13.71 10.36
C SER A 155 -7.10 -14.13 9.16
N ALA A 156 -6.18 -15.08 9.34
CA ALA A 156 -5.34 -15.56 8.24
C ALA A 156 -4.92 -17.03 8.34
N GLU A 157 -4.52 -17.58 7.19
CA GLU A 157 -3.75 -18.83 7.08
C GLU A 157 -2.50 -18.60 6.24
N ILE A 158 -1.52 -19.50 6.36
CA ILE A 158 -0.31 -19.51 5.54
C ILE A 158 -0.34 -20.77 4.67
N VAL A 159 -0.21 -20.57 3.35
CA VAL A 159 -0.05 -21.64 2.37
C VAL A 159 1.30 -21.49 1.70
N VAL A 160 2.21 -22.44 1.95
CA VAL A 160 3.55 -22.43 1.35
C VAL A 160 3.67 -23.53 0.31
N VAL A 161 4.18 -23.16 -0.86
CA VAL A 161 4.66 -24.11 -1.87
C VAL A 161 6.18 -24.13 -1.83
N ASP A 162 6.79 -25.23 -1.39
CA ASP A 162 8.20 -25.46 -1.61
C ASP A 162 8.41 -25.86 -3.08
N ASN A 163 9.10 -25.01 -3.84
CA ASN A 163 9.27 -25.12 -5.27
C ASN A 163 10.50 -25.97 -5.65
N ALA A 164 10.62 -27.13 -5.00
CA ALA A 164 11.77 -28.04 -5.06
C ALA A 164 13.09 -27.39 -4.61
N SER A 165 13.10 -26.85 -3.38
CA SER A 165 14.33 -26.29 -2.79
C SER A 165 15.45 -27.33 -2.73
N THR A 166 16.68 -26.90 -3.01
CA THR A 166 17.87 -27.77 -2.94
C THR A 166 18.57 -27.70 -1.59
N GLN A 167 18.35 -26.61 -0.84
CA GLN A 167 18.83 -26.44 0.52
C GLN A 167 17.93 -27.19 1.51
N LYS A 168 18.49 -28.17 2.21
CA LYS A 168 17.75 -29.04 3.14
C LYS A 168 17.17 -28.25 4.31
N GLU A 169 17.88 -27.21 4.75
CA GLU A 169 17.51 -26.29 5.82
C GLU A 169 16.13 -25.64 5.56
N THR A 170 15.84 -25.30 4.29
CA THR A 170 14.56 -24.70 3.89
C THR A 170 13.41 -25.69 4.10
N ILE A 171 13.53 -26.90 3.56
CA ILE A 171 12.49 -27.92 3.62
C ILE A 171 12.26 -28.38 5.07
N ASP A 172 13.34 -28.62 5.83
CA ASP A 172 13.25 -29.05 7.22
C ASP A 172 12.55 -27.99 8.10
N TYR A 173 12.83 -26.70 7.85
CA TYR A 173 12.13 -25.60 8.51
C TYR A 173 10.63 -25.58 8.19
N LEU A 174 10.27 -25.66 6.90
CA LEU A 174 8.87 -25.64 6.46
C LEU A 174 8.06 -26.83 7.00
N ARG A 175 8.65 -28.03 6.98
CA ARG A 175 8.02 -29.24 7.55
C ARG A 175 7.79 -29.11 9.05
N LYS A 176 8.71 -28.49 9.79
CA LYS A 176 8.55 -28.22 11.22
C LYS A 176 7.38 -27.25 11.46
N LYS A 177 7.28 -26.18 10.65
CA LYS A 177 6.22 -25.16 10.77
C LYS A 177 4.81 -25.71 10.66
N LYS A 178 4.59 -26.78 9.88
CA LYS A 178 3.30 -27.49 9.81
C LYS A 178 2.72 -27.86 11.19
N SER A 179 3.56 -28.13 12.18
CA SER A 179 3.15 -28.51 13.54
C SER A 179 3.34 -27.42 14.60
N SER A 180 4.12 -26.37 14.31
CA SER A 180 4.52 -25.37 15.30
C SER A 180 4.08 -23.95 14.95
N SER A 181 3.42 -23.73 13.81
CA SER A 181 2.96 -22.40 13.44
C SER A 181 1.82 -21.94 14.33
N LYS A 182 1.81 -20.63 14.63
CA LYS A 182 0.70 -20.00 15.38
C LYS A 182 -0.54 -19.80 14.49
N LEU A 183 -0.33 -19.69 13.18
CA LEU A 183 -1.37 -19.58 12.16
C LEU A 183 -1.65 -20.97 11.58
N LYS A 184 -2.84 -21.15 11.01
CA LYS A 184 -3.12 -22.34 10.20
C LYS A 184 -2.10 -22.42 9.06
N PHE A 185 -1.35 -23.51 8.98
CA PHE A 185 -0.21 -23.64 8.06
C PHE A 185 -0.32 -24.87 7.17
N SER A 186 -0.27 -24.64 5.86
CA SER A 186 -0.29 -25.68 4.82
C SER A 186 1.01 -25.66 4.04
N LEU A 187 1.63 -26.84 3.86
CA LEU A 187 2.84 -27.02 3.06
C LEU A 187 2.55 -27.95 1.88
N ILE A 188 2.94 -27.52 0.69
CA ILE A 188 2.92 -28.28 -0.56
C ILE A 188 4.35 -28.41 -1.05
N GLU A 189 4.85 -29.63 -1.18
CA GLU A 189 6.21 -29.89 -1.67
C GLU A 189 6.15 -30.26 -3.15
N SER A 190 6.67 -29.39 -4.03
CA SER A 190 6.76 -29.66 -5.46
C SER A 190 7.94 -30.60 -5.76
N SER A 191 7.75 -31.53 -6.69
CA SER A 191 8.81 -32.45 -7.13
C SER A 191 9.84 -31.80 -8.05
N GLU A 192 9.50 -30.66 -8.66
CA GLU A 192 10.37 -29.90 -9.55
C GLU A 192 10.15 -28.38 -9.36
N ASN A 193 11.10 -27.57 -9.81
CA ASN A 193 10.96 -26.12 -9.80
C ASN A 193 10.03 -25.70 -10.96
N LEU A 194 8.83 -25.26 -10.62
CA LEU A 194 7.78 -24.89 -11.57
C LEU A 194 7.95 -23.46 -12.13
N GLY A 195 8.92 -22.69 -11.63
CA GLY A 195 8.98 -21.24 -11.79
C GLY A 195 7.89 -20.52 -10.99
N PHE A 196 7.87 -19.19 -11.08
CA PHE A 196 7.03 -18.33 -10.27
C PHE A 196 5.52 -18.45 -10.59
N PRO A 197 5.03 -18.23 -11.82
CA PRO A 197 3.58 -18.22 -12.08
C PRO A 197 2.90 -19.55 -11.71
N LYS A 198 3.49 -20.67 -12.15
CA LYS A 198 2.97 -22.03 -11.90
C LYS A 198 3.01 -22.41 -10.43
N GLY A 199 4.11 -22.11 -9.74
CA GLY A 199 4.23 -22.34 -8.30
C GLY A 199 3.20 -21.55 -7.50
N CYS A 200 3.01 -20.28 -7.84
CA CYS A 200 2.00 -19.43 -7.21
C CYS A 200 0.57 -19.94 -7.48
N ASN A 201 0.26 -20.38 -8.70
CA ASN A 201 -1.04 -20.96 -9.04
C ASN A 201 -1.31 -22.29 -8.30
N LEU A 202 -0.28 -23.12 -8.10
CA LEU A 202 -0.39 -24.33 -7.29
C LEU A 202 -0.77 -24.00 -5.85
N GLY A 203 -0.14 -22.98 -5.25
CA GLY A 203 -0.47 -22.50 -3.92
C GLY A 203 -1.89 -21.91 -3.85
N ALA A 204 -2.25 -21.04 -4.80
CA ALA A 204 -3.55 -20.37 -4.86
C ALA A 204 -4.73 -21.36 -4.92
N LYS A 205 -4.57 -22.51 -5.60
CA LYS A 205 -5.57 -23.58 -5.65
C LYS A 205 -5.80 -24.29 -4.31
N ASN A 206 -4.87 -24.14 -3.36
CA ASN A 206 -4.93 -24.74 -2.03
C ASN A 206 -5.24 -23.71 -0.92
N CYS A 207 -5.37 -22.43 -1.27
CA CYS A 207 -5.91 -21.41 -0.39
C CYS A 207 -7.40 -21.64 -0.13
N ASP A 208 -7.87 -21.28 1.06
CA ASP A 208 -9.28 -21.27 1.39
C ASP A 208 -10.08 -20.42 0.38
N LEU A 209 -11.18 -21.00 -0.13
CA LEU A 209 -12.00 -20.39 -1.18
C LEU A 209 -12.77 -19.17 -0.66
N GLU A 210 -12.98 -19.08 0.66
CA GLU A 210 -13.67 -17.96 1.30
C GLU A 210 -12.71 -16.84 1.72
N ASN A 211 -11.41 -16.98 1.46
CA ASN A 211 -10.40 -15.98 1.78
C ASN A 211 -10.00 -15.15 0.55
N ASP A 212 -9.61 -13.90 0.80
CA ASP A 212 -8.77 -13.15 -0.14
C ASP A 212 -7.35 -13.74 -0.18
N ILE A 213 -6.61 -13.55 -1.27
CA ILE A 213 -5.28 -14.15 -1.42
C ILE A 213 -4.21 -13.07 -1.33
N PHE A 214 -3.27 -13.21 -0.41
CA PHE A 214 -2.07 -12.37 -0.31
C PHE A 214 -0.86 -13.13 -0.83
N PHE A 215 -0.43 -12.82 -2.04
CA PHE A 215 0.80 -13.35 -2.63
C PHE A 215 1.99 -12.60 -2.04
N LEU A 216 2.86 -13.32 -1.32
CA LEU A 216 4.03 -12.76 -0.66
C LEU A 216 5.27 -13.57 -1.06
N ASN A 217 6.30 -12.90 -1.57
CA ASN A 217 7.58 -13.56 -1.87
C ASN A 217 8.22 -14.12 -0.58
N ASN A 218 8.99 -15.20 -0.70
CA ASN A 218 9.73 -15.78 0.43
C ASN A 218 10.82 -14.86 1.00
N ASP A 219 11.21 -13.83 0.26
CA ASP A 219 12.19 -12.81 0.67
C ASP A 219 11.55 -11.44 0.96
N ALA A 220 10.22 -11.40 1.06
CA ALA A 220 9.46 -10.24 1.52
C ALA A 220 8.99 -10.46 2.96
N VAL A 221 9.11 -9.42 3.80
CA VAL A 221 8.80 -9.47 5.23
C VAL A 221 7.81 -8.36 5.56
N ILE A 222 6.64 -8.75 6.07
CA ILE A 222 5.62 -7.78 6.48
C ILE A 222 6.08 -6.99 7.71
N THR A 223 5.68 -5.73 7.80
CA THR A 223 5.96 -4.87 8.97
C THR A 223 4.67 -4.64 9.78
N PRO A 224 4.73 -4.04 10.99
CA PRO A 224 3.53 -3.66 11.73
C PRO A 224 2.51 -2.93 10.85
N LEU A 225 1.22 -3.27 11.00
CA LEU A 225 0.08 -2.68 10.29
C LEU A 225 0.05 -2.82 8.76
N SER A 226 1.07 -3.40 8.13
CA SER A 226 1.12 -3.53 6.67
C SER A 226 -0.09 -4.27 6.08
N LEU A 227 -0.40 -5.47 6.58
CA LEU A 227 -1.57 -6.24 6.14
C LEU A 227 -2.88 -5.57 6.54
N PHE A 228 -2.92 -4.90 7.70
CA PHE A 228 -4.09 -4.14 8.15
C PHE A 228 -4.43 -3.02 7.15
N PHE A 229 -3.47 -2.17 6.79
CA PHE A 229 -3.70 -1.08 5.84
C PHE A 229 -3.92 -1.56 4.40
N MET A 230 -3.32 -2.68 3.99
CA MET A 230 -3.67 -3.32 2.72
C MET A 230 -5.13 -3.78 2.74
N ARG A 231 -5.59 -4.48 3.78
CA ARG A 231 -7.01 -4.88 3.89
C ARG A 231 -7.93 -3.66 3.90
N MET A 232 -7.57 -2.59 4.62
CA MET A 232 -8.30 -1.32 4.56
C MET A 232 -8.42 -0.81 3.11
N GLY A 233 -7.33 -0.80 2.35
CA GLY A 233 -7.35 -0.44 0.93
C GLY A 233 -8.23 -1.35 0.06
N LEU A 234 -8.14 -2.66 0.25
CA LEU A 234 -8.96 -3.64 -0.50
C LEU A 234 -10.46 -3.45 -0.23
N TYR A 235 -10.81 -3.03 0.99
CA TYR A 235 -12.18 -2.81 1.43
C TYR A 235 -12.64 -1.34 1.36
N ASP A 236 -11.85 -0.44 0.76
CA ASP A 236 -12.20 0.96 0.50
C ASP A 236 -13.54 1.10 -0.23
N ASN A 237 -13.67 0.41 -1.36
CA ASN A 237 -14.90 0.37 -2.14
C ASN A 237 -15.05 -0.97 -2.91
N ARG A 238 -16.22 -1.20 -3.52
CA ARG A 238 -16.52 -2.51 -4.15
C ARG A 238 -15.69 -2.85 -5.38
N ASN A 239 -15.07 -1.86 -6.00
CA ASN A 239 -14.32 -2.02 -7.24
C ASN A 239 -12.83 -2.26 -6.99
N VAL A 240 -12.32 -2.13 -5.76
CA VAL A 240 -10.91 -2.42 -5.49
C VAL A 240 -10.67 -3.93 -5.56
N GLY A 241 -9.94 -4.37 -6.59
CA GLY A 241 -9.67 -5.78 -6.83
C GLY A 241 -8.35 -6.26 -6.25
N ALA A 242 -7.35 -5.39 -6.20
CA ALA A 242 -6.02 -5.71 -5.68
C ALA A 242 -5.34 -4.50 -5.04
N VAL A 243 -4.47 -4.78 -4.07
CA VAL A 243 -3.68 -3.77 -3.38
C VAL A 243 -2.26 -4.27 -3.11
N SER A 244 -1.34 -3.34 -2.92
CA SER A 244 0.05 -3.63 -2.54
C SER A 244 0.58 -2.59 -1.55
N ALA A 245 1.71 -2.91 -0.92
CA ALA A 245 2.48 -2.02 -0.05
C ALA A 245 3.60 -1.28 -0.80
N LEU A 246 4.12 -0.23 -0.18
CA LEU A 246 5.44 0.32 -0.51
C LEU A 246 6.56 -0.57 0.05
N SER A 247 7.74 -0.51 -0.55
CA SER A 247 8.89 -1.33 -0.16
C SER A 247 10.22 -0.59 -0.30
N ASN A 248 11.28 -1.10 0.32
CA ASN A 248 12.65 -0.65 0.07
C ASN A 248 13.19 -1.09 -1.30
N SER A 249 12.58 -2.09 -1.95
CA SER A 249 13.05 -2.61 -3.24
C SER A 249 11.91 -3.26 -4.01
N ALA A 250 11.23 -2.49 -4.84
CA ALA A 250 10.12 -2.92 -5.68
C ALA A 250 9.87 -1.85 -6.75
N SER A 251 10.06 -2.19 -8.03
CA SER A 251 9.91 -1.24 -9.12
C SER A 251 8.56 -0.50 -9.04
N LEU A 252 8.60 0.84 -9.16
CA LEU A 252 7.45 1.76 -9.04
C LEU A 252 6.74 1.78 -7.67
N GLN A 253 7.24 1.03 -6.68
CA GLN A 253 6.73 0.94 -5.32
C GLN A 253 7.85 1.15 -4.28
N GLU A 254 8.97 1.71 -4.71
CA GLU A 254 10.15 2.00 -3.90
C GLU A 254 9.99 3.25 -3.06
N ILE A 255 10.33 3.12 -1.78
CA ILE A 255 10.72 4.25 -0.94
C ILE A 255 12.15 4.61 -1.31
N SER A 256 12.44 5.91 -1.40
CA SER A 256 13.78 6.35 -1.72
C SER A 256 14.77 6.00 -0.61
N SER A 257 16.02 5.69 -0.98
CA SER A 257 17.11 5.50 -0.01
C SER A 257 17.34 6.73 0.86
N ASP A 258 17.08 7.93 0.32
CA ASP A 258 17.20 9.19 1.06
C ASP A 258 16.16 9.28 2.18
N GLU A 259 14.91 8.86 1.96
CA GLU A 259 13.89 8.82 3.02
C GLU A 259 14.27 7.89 4.18
N ILE A 260 14.91 6.74 3.89
CA ILE A 260 15.41 5.83 4.93
C ILE A 260 16.60 6.45 5.67
N LYS A 261 17.49 7.12 4.95
CA LYS A 261 18.64 7.80 5.54
C LYS A 261 18.21 8.95 6.46
N ASP A 262 17.30 9.80 5.99
CA ASP A 262 16.72 10.89 6.78
C ASP A 262 16.04 10.34 8.04
N PHE A 263 15.32 9.22 7.93
CA PHE A 263 14.74 8.55 9.08
C PHE A 263 15.79 8.12 10.11
N ILE A 264 16.88 7.50 9.66
CA ILE A 264 17.98 7.05 10.53
C ILE A 264 18.62 8.25 11.24
N GLU A 265 18.96 9.30 10.51
CA GLU A 265 19.60 10.51 11.05
C GLU A 265 18.71 11.18 12.11
N ASN A 266 17.44 11.43 11.79
CA ASN A 266 16.49 12.02 12.72
C ASN A 266 16.27 11.15 13.97
N SER A 267 16.23 9.82 13.82
CA SER A 267 16.04 8.89 14.95
C SER A 267 17.23 8.84 15.90
N LEU A 268 18.44 9.09 15.39
CA LEU A 268 19.66 9.18 16.20
C LEU A 268 19.73 10.50 16.98
N GLU A 269 19.34 11.61 16.35
CA GLU A 269 19.32 12.96 16.94
C GLU A 269 18.19 13.17 17.97
N ALA A 270 17.07 12.46 17.84
CA ALA A 270 15.93 12.58 18.75
C ALA A 270 16.34 12.38 20.23
N HIS A 271 15.82 13.25 21.11
CA HIS A 271 16.01 13.21 22.57
C HIS A 271 15.26 12.02 23.23
N SER A 272 15.72 10.82 22.88
CA SER A 272 15.86 9.56 23.63
C SER A 272 14.75 8.90 24.47
N ALA A 273 13.45 9.14 24.29
CA ALA A 273 12.42 8.24 24.86
C ALA A 273 11.81 7.23 23.84
N LEU A 274 11.67 7.63 22.57
CA LEU A 274 10.95 6.83 21.57
C LEU A 274 11.71 5.57 21.11
N TYR A 275 13.04 5.65 21.00
CA TYR A 275 13.90 4.54 20.58
C TYR A 275 14.83 4.10 21.71
N THR A 276 14.89 2.79 21.92
CA THR A 276 15.77 2.17 22.91
C THR A 276 17.24 2.34 22.53
N HIS A 277 18.13 2.18 23.50
CA HIS A 277 19.57 2.21 23.23
C HIS A 277 19.99 1.17 22.19
N GLU A 278 19.44 -0.04 22.26
CA GLU A 278 19.70 -1.12 21.30
C GLU A 278 19.26 -0.75 19.87
N GLN A 279 18.07 -0.15 19.73
CA GLN A 279 17.59 0.34 18.43
C GLN A 279 18.50 1.42 17.87
N LYS A 280 18.97 2.36 18.71
CA LYS A 280 19.92 3.39 18.27
C LYS A 280 21.26 2.80 17.83
N GLU A 281 21.79 1.80 18.53
CA GLU A 281 23.02 1.11 18.11
C GLU A 281 22.83 0.31 16.81
N LEU A 282 21.67 -0.30 16.60
CA LEU A 282 21.30 -0.89 15.31
C LEU A 282 21.31 0.14 14.18
N LEU A 283 20.64 1.29 14.38
CA LEU A 283 20.55 2.33 13.37
C LEU A 283 21.92 2.91 13.00
N LYS A 284 22.85 3.01 13.96
CA LYS A 284 24.26 3.39 13.67
C LYS A 284 24.96 2.38 12.76
N ARG A 285 24.80 1.07 13.02
CA ARG A 285 25.38 0.03 12.15
C ARG A 285 24.85 0.11 10.72
N VAL A 286 23.55 0.36 10.57
CA VAL A 286 22.94 0.50 9.23
C VAL A 286 23.36 1.83 8.58
N GLN A 287 23.50 2.92 9.34
CA GLN A 287 24.05 4.18 8.84
C GLN A 287 25.44 4.00 8.23
N GLU A 288 26.31 3.20 8.86
CA GLU A 288 27.62 2.86 8.30
C GLU A 288 27.50 2.08 6.99
N ALA A 289 26.51 1.19 6.85
CA ALA A 289 26.27 0.42 5.63
C ALA A 289 25.85 1.29 4.41
N PHE A 290 25.26 2.46 4.64
CA PHE A 290 25.03 3.45 3.58
C PHE A 290 26.32 4.08 3.04
N LEU A 291 27.44 4.00 3.77
CA LEU A 291 28.72 4.62 3.41
C LEU A 291 29.68 3.64 2.71
N THR A 292 29.39 2.34 2.67
CA THR A 292 30.33 1.30 2.22
C THR A 292 30.36 1.07 0.72
N ASP A 293 29.21 1.02 0.05
CA ASP A 293 29.10 0.89 -1.41
C ASP A 293 27.80 1.49 -1.95
N ASN A 294 27.91 2.66 -2.59
CA ASN A 294 26.76 3.39 -3.15
C ASN A 294 26.17 2.75 -4.42
N LYS A 295 26.78 1.68 -4.95
CA LYS A 295 26.27 0.98 -6.14
C LYS A 295 25.30 -0.15 -5.80
N ARG A 296 25.31 -0.62 -4.55
CA ARG A 296 24.44 -1.70 -4.08
C ARG A 296 23.34 -1.11 -3.20
N PRO A 297 22.11 -1.67 -3.22
CA PRO A 297 21.08 -1.26 -2.28
C PRO A 297 21.55 -1.37 -0.83
N TRP A 298 21.21 -0.39 0.01
CA TRP A 298 21.71 -0.27 1.38
C TRP A 298 21.46 -1.53 2.22
N HIS A 299 20.29 -2.17 2.05
CA HIS A 299 19.87 -3.36 2.80
C HIS A 299 20.68 -4.61 2.47
N LYS A 300 21.48 -4.56 1.40
CA LYS A 300 22.40 -5.63 1.02
C LYS A 300 23.81 -5.45 1.60
N ASN A 301 24.09 -4.28 2.18
CA ASN A 301 25.38 -3.95 2.79
C ASN A 301 25.41 -4.21 4.31
N CYS A 302 24.30 -4.69 4.90
CA CYS A 302 24.19 -5.07 6.30
C CYS A 302 23.58 -6.48 6.43
N LEU A 303 23.48 -6.98 7.68
CA LEU A 303 22.83 -8.25 7.97
C LEU A 303 21.33 -8.16 7.63
N PRO A 304 20.70 -9.24 7.09
CA PRO A 304 19.27 -9.24 6.79
C PRO A 304 18.40 -8.82 7.98
N GLU A 305 18.71 -9.33 9.18
CA GLU A 305 17.99 -8.98 10.41
C GLU A 305 18.11 -7.48 10.76
N ASP A 306 19.29 -6.88 10.57
CA ASP A 306 19.53 -5.45 10.81
C ASP A 306 18.74 -4.59 9.80
N ALA A 307 18.72 -5.02 8.52
CA ALA A 307 17.97 -4.35 7.47
C ALA A 307 16.46 -4.39 7.70
N ILE A 308 15.94 -5.59 7.99
CA ILE A 308 14.52 -5.81 8.26
C ILE A 308 14.10 -5.01 9.48
N THR A 309 14.84 -5.09 10.60
CA THR A 309 14.49 -4.38 11.82
C THR A 309 14.54 -2.86 11.62
N THR A 310 15.51 -2.34 10.87
CA THR A 310 15.56 -0.91 10.51
C THR A 310 14.34 -0.50 9.68
N PHE A 311 13.94 -1.32 8.72
CA PHE A 311 12.76 -1.06 7.90
C PHE A 311 11.45 -1.19 8.70
N GLU A 312 11.38 -2.08 9.69
CA GLU A 312 10.25 -2.16 10.64
C GLU A 312 10.12 -0.88 11.48
N LEU A 313 11.23 -0.32 11.96
CA LEU A 313 11.23 0.95 12.70
C LEU A 313 10.77 2.10 11.80
N PHE A 314 11.29 2.16 10.57
CA PHE A 314 10.83 3.13 9.56
C PHE A 314 9.33 3.00 9.34
N ALA A 315 8.83 1.79 9.07
CA ALA A 315 7.42 1.53 8.84
C ALA A 315 6.55 1.94 10.03
N THR A 316 6.98 1.64 11.25
CA THR A 316 6.26 2.02 12.48
C THR A 316 6.14 3.55 12.60
N SER A 317 7.19 4.30 12.22
CA SER A 317 7.17 5.77 12.25
C SER A 317 6.31 6.43 11.17
N LYS A 318 5.79 5.66 10.21
CA LYS A 318 5.02 6.16 9.05
C LYS A 318 3.63 5.55 8.92
N SER A 319 3.37 4.40 9.54
CA SER A 319 2.13 3.63 9.39
C SER A 319 1.01 4.24 10.22
N THR A 320 0.26 5.17 9.63
CA THR A 320 -0.90 5.80 10.25
C THR A 320 -2.02 6.02 9.24
N PHE A 321 -3.20 6.43 9.70
CA PHE A 321 -4.29 6.80 8.81
C PHE A 321 -3.96 8.08 8.07
N MET A 322 -4.34 8.13 6.79
CA MET A 322 -4.08 9.27 5.93
C MET A 322 -5.37 9.66 5.22
N GLN A 323 -5.52 10.96 4.94
CA GLN A 323 -6.67 11.46 4.18
C GLN A 323 -6.67 10.96 2.72
N ASN A 324 -5.48 10.81 2.12
CA ASN A 324 -5.30 10.26 0.77
C ASN A 324 -4.28 9.11 0.83
N PRO A 325 -4.66 7.90 1.28
CA PRO A 325 -3.71 6.81 1.55
C PRO A 325 -3.34 5.99 0.30
N TYR A 326 -4.03 6.17 -0.83
CA TYR A 326 -3.92 5.25 -1.97
C TYR A 326 -3.33 5.93 -3.21
N ILE A 327 -2.44 5.21 -3.90
CA ILE A 327 -2.02 5.52 -5.27
C ILE A 327 -2.78 4.58 -6.19
N ARG A 328 -3.66 5.11 -7.04
CA ARG A 328 -4.37 4.32 -8.04
C ARG A 328 -3.45 3.99 -9.20
N THR A 329 -3.34 2.73 -9.57
CA THR A 329 -2.47 2.25 -10.65
C THR A 329 -3.16 1.12 -11.41
N PHE A 330 -2.55 0.66 -12.50
CA PHE A 330 -2.97 -0.54 -13.24
C PHE A 330 -1.99 -1.71 -13.07
N ARG A 331 -0.87 -1.48 -12.36
CA ARG A 331 0.20 -2.44 -12.14
C ARG A 331 0.61 -2.44 -10.68
N LEU A 332 0.71 -3.62 -10.09
CA LEU A 332 1.28 -3.86 -8.77
C LEU A 332 2.42 -4.87 -8.91
N THR A 333 3.55 -4.62 -8.29
CA THR A 333 4.73 -5.49 -8.34
C THR A 333 4.49 -6.75 -7.53
N GLY A 334 4.77 -7.92 -8.13
CA GLY A 334 4.41 -9.25 -7.58
C GLY A 334 5.03 -9.67 -6.24
N PHE A 335 5.83 -8.83 -5.57
CA PHE A 335 6.50 -9.20 -4.31
C PHE A 335 5.54 -9.30 -3.11
N ALA A 336 4.47 -8.52 -3.11
CA ALA A 336 3.47 -8.45 -2.04
C ALA A 336 2.14 -7.91 -2.57
N VAL A 337 1.29 -8.78 -3.13
CA VAL A 337 0.00 -8.38 -3.73
C VAL A 337 -1.16 -9.08 -3.05
N LEU A 338 -2.06 -8.30 -2.43
CA LEU A 338 -3.31 -8.78 -1.86
C LEU A 338 -4.44 -8.60 -2.87
N ILE A 339 -5.13 -9.69 -3.22
CA ILE A 339 -6.18 -9.72 -4.23
C ILE A 339 -7.48 -10.23 -3.61
N SER A 340 -8.57 -9.51 -3.87
CA SER A 340 -9.90 -9.93 -3.43
C SER A 340 -10.31 -11.24 -4.09
N ARG A 341 -11.07 -12.06 -3.36
CA ARG A 341 -11.65 -13.28 -3.92
C ARG A 341 -12.58 -12.98 -5.11
N GLU A 342 -13.33 -11.88 -5.11
CA GLU A 342 -14.13 -11.48 -6.27
C GLU A 342 -13.27 -11.26 -7.51
N ALA A 343 -12.16 -10.53 -7.38
CA ALA A 343 -11.26 -10.26 -8.49
C ALA A 343 -10.64 -11.55 -9.03
N VAL A 344 -10.15 -12.44 -8.15
CA VAL A 344 -9.64 -13.77 -8.54
C VAL A 344 -10.69 -14.54 -9.33
N ASN A 345 -11.91 -14.65 -8.82
CA ASN A 345 -12.99 -15.38 -9.50
C ASN A 345 -13.36 -14.76 -10.86
N SER A 346 -13.17 -13.46 -11.03
CA SER A 346 -13.44 -12.74 -12.29
C SER A 346 -12.35 -12.93 -13.34
N VAL A 347 -11.07 -12.92 -12.96
CA VAL A 347 -9.95 -12.91 -13.92
C VAL A 347 -9.18 -14.23 -14.02
N ALA A 348 -9.51 -15.20 -13.17
CA ALA A 348 -8.83 -16.49 -13.02
C ALA A 348 -9.83 -17.61 -12.70
N ALA A 349 -10.98 -17.66 -13.40
CA ALA A 349 -12.04 -18.63 -13.15
C ALA A 349 -11.61 -20.11 -13.37
N ASP A 350 -10.52 -20.32 -14.10
CA ASP A 350 -9.85 -21.61 -14.32
C ASP A 350 -8.81 -21.95 -13.22
N GLY A 351 -8.68 -21.08 -12.20
CA GLY A 351 -7.72 -21.21 -11.11
C GLY A 351 -6.29 -20.81 -11.49
N ILE A 352 -6.08 -20.11 -12.61
CA ILE A 352 -4.78 -19.61 -13.06
C ILE A 352 -4.72 -18.10 -12.81
N VAL A 353 -4.18 -17.70 -11.65
CA VAL A 353 -4.08 -16.29 -11.24
C VAL A 353 -2.99 -15.58 -12.03
N PHE A 354 -1.79 -16.17 -12.09
CA PHE A 354 -0.67 -15.68 -12.88
C PHE A 354 -0.56 -16.47 -14.18
N ASP A 355 -0.46 -15.80 -15.32
CA ASP A 355 -0.39 -16.48 -16.61
C ASP A 355 0.95 -17.25 -16.74
N GLU A 356 0.84 -18.55 -16.94
CA GLU A 356 1.97 -19.47 -17.04
C GLU A 356 2.83 -19.24 -18.30
N LEU A 357 2.35 -18.44 -19.28
CA LEU A 357 3.14 -17.95 -20.40
C LEU A 357 4.45 -17.31 -19.92
N TYR A 358 4.42 -16.63 -18.77
CA TYR A 358 5.52 -15.84 -18.25
C TYR A 358 6.54 -16.66 -17.44
N SER A 359 6.39 -17.99 -17.33
CA SER A 359 7.43 -18.82 -16.71
C SER A 359 8.82 -18.62 -17.35
N PRO A 360 9.92 -18.59 -16.56
CA PRO A 360 9.97 -18.84 -15.11
C PRO A 360 9.53 -17.65 -14.22
N GLY A 361 9.32 -16.46 -14.78
CA GLY A 361 8.78 -15.26 -14.12
C GLY A 361 9.06 -14.00 -14.94
N TYR A 362 8.70 -12.85 -14.37
CA TYR A 362 8.61 -11.52 -15.00
C TYR A 362 7.43 -11.34 -15.95
N PHE A 363 6.68 -10.25 -15.75
CA PHE A 363 5.48 -9.81 -16.50
C PHE A 363 4.18 -10.56 -16.18
N GLU A 364 4.19 -11.57 -15.31
CA GLU A 364 2.94 -12.17 -14.82
C GLU A 364 2.10 -11.20 -13.97
N ASP A 365 2.77 -10.29 -13.27
CA ASP A 365 2.17 -9.24 -12.45
C ASP A 365 1.63 -8.08 -13.31
N ASP A 366 2.38 -7.67 -14.33
CA ASP A 366 1.91 -6.77 -15.39
C ASP A 366 0.66 -7.33 -16.08
N ASP A 367 0.69 -8.59 -16.50
CA ASP A 367 -0.45 -9.26 -17.14
C ASP A 367 -1.68 -9.31 -16.25
N LEU A 368 -1.49 -9.65 -14.98
CA LEU A 368 -2.57 -9.68 -13.99
C LEU A 368 -3.16 -8.28 -13.80
N GLY A 369 -2.34 -7.26 -13.68
CA GLY A 369 -2.78 -5.87 -13.56
C GLY A 369 -3.66 -5.45 -14.75
N ILE A 370 -3.25 -5.79 -15.97
CA ILE A 370 -4.05 -5.54 -17.18
C ILE A 370 -5.39 -6.29 -17.12
N ARG A 371 -5.40 -7.58 -16.78
CA ARG A 371 -6.64 -8.36 -16.68
C ARG A 371 -7.61 -7.80 -15.64
N LEU A 372 -7.10 -7.38 -14.47
CA LEU A 372 -7.89 -6.73 -13.42
C LEU A 372 -8.51 -5.43 -13.91
N SER A 373 -7.73 -4.57 -14.56
CA SER A 373 -8.24 -3.29 -15.09
C SER A 373 -9.30 -3.47 -16.18
N ILE A 374 -9.14 -4.46 -17.08
CA ILE A 374 -10.14 -4.76 -18.12
C ILE A 374 -11.45 -5.29 -17.50
N ALA A 375 -11.35 -6.05 -16.40
CA ALA A 375 -12.50 -6.50 -15.64
C ALA A 375 -13.16 -5.38 -14.80
N GLY A 376 -12.62 -4.16 -14.81
CA GLY A 376 -13.16 -3.00 -14.11
C GLY A 376 -12.73 -2.88 -12.64
N PHE A 377 -11.67 -3.60 -12.24
CA PHE A 377 -11.13 -3.49 -10.89
C PHE A 377 -10.10 -2.36 -10.79
N GLU A 378 -10.25 -1.56 -9.73
CA GLU A 378 -9.24 -0.61 -9.28
C GLU A 378 -8.10 -1.35 -8.56
N GLN A 379 -6.88 -0.81 -8.67
CA GLN A 379 -5.70 -1.34 -8.00
C GLN A 379 -4.96 -0.24 -7.25
N TYR A 380 -4.62 -0.49 -5.98
CA TYR A 380 -4.03 0.53 -5.11
C TYR A 380 -2.65 0.15 -4.57
N ILE A 381 -1.74 1.12 -4.52
CA ILE A 381 -0.57 1.07 -3.63
C ILE A 381 -0.93 1.85 -2.36
N CYS A 382 -0.86 1.20 -1.20
CA CYS A 382 -1.19 1.78 0.10
C CYS A 382 0.04 2.50 0.68
N LYS A 383 0.00 3.83 0.77
CA LYS A 383 1.13 4.69 1.20
C LYS A 383 1.48 4.57 2.68
N ASN A 384 0.56 4.02 3.47
CA ASN A 384 0.74 3.73 4.89
C ASN A 384 0.97 2.23 5.16
N SER A 385 1.21 1.43 4.12
CA SER A 385 1.58 0.03 4.25
C SER A 385 2.98 -0.19 3.69
N PHE A 386 3.82 -0.87 4.47
CA PHE A 386 5.22 -1.10 4.15
C PHE A 386 5.57 -2.58 4.28
N VAL A 387 6.19 -3.13 3.25
CA VAL A 387 6.69 -4.52 3.25
C VAL A 387 8.15 -4.49 2.83
N TYR A 388 9.03 -4.99 3.69
CA TYR A 388 10.44 -5.13 3.35
C TYR A 388 10.56 -6.16 2.23
N HIS A 389 11.40 -5.90 1.24
CA HIS A 389 11.73 -6.85 0.19
C HIS A 389 13.24 -6.88 0.02
N ASN A 390 13.82 -8.07 0.20
CA ASN A 390 15.24 -8.25 0.01
C ASN A 390 15.59 -8.09 -1.48
N GLY A 391 14.80 -8.67 -2.39
CA GLY A 391 15.01 -8.67 -3.83
C GLY A 391 16.10 -9.66 -4.24
N GLY A 392 15.78 -10.59 -5.12
CA GLY A 392 16.73 -11.57 -5.66
C GLY A 392 17.57 -11.05 -6.83
N ASP A 393 18.64 -11.78 -7.17
CA ASP A 393 19.47 -11.53 -8.37
C ASP A 393 18.82 -12.04 -9.68
N GLY A 394 17.50 -12.31 -9.65
CA GLY A 394 16.73 -12.91 -10.73
C GLY A 394 16.78 -14.44 -10.77
N PHE A 395 16.35 -15.02 -11.90
CA PHE A 395 16.32 -16.47 -12.09
C PHE A 395 17.70 -16.99 -12.53
N SER A 396 18.38 -17.73 -11.66
CA SER A 396 19.69 -18.33 -11.96
C SER A 396 19.66 -19.12 -13.28
N GLY A 397 20.62 -18.84 -14.16
CA GLY A 397 20.70 -19.45 -15.50
C GLY A 397 19.77 -18.84 -16.56
N HIS A 398 18.99 -17.80 -16.22
CA HIS A 398 18.04 -17.14 -17.12
C HIS A 398 18.28 -15.63 -17.21
N ASN A 399 19.49 -15.21 -17.56
CA ASN A 399 19.88 -13.80 -17.69
C ASN A 399 19.04 -13.01 -18.72
N ASP A 400 18.33 -13.70 -19.62
CA ASP A 400 17.45 -13.12 -20.64
C ASP A 400 15.95 -13.23 -20.30
N ALA A 401 15.59 -13.69 -19.08
CA ALA A 401 14.20 -13.89 -18.68
C ALA A 401 13.37 -12.61 -18.79
N MET A 402 13.92 -11.47 -18.36
CA MET A 402 13.24 -10.17 -18.46
C MET A 402 12.95 -9.79 -19.91
N GLU A 403 13.94 -9.91 -20.81
CA GLU A 403 13.77 -9.57 -22.23
C GLU A 403 12.78 -10.52 -22.93
N LYS A 404 12.88 -11.82 -22.65
CA LYS A 404 11.92 -12.83 -23.13
C LYS A 404 10.52 -12.57 -22.59
N GLY A 405 10.38 -12.24 -21.31
CA GLY A 405 9.12 -11.87 -20.66
C GLY A 405 8.47 -10.68 -21.35
N ARG A 406 9.24 -9.62 -21.61
CA ARG A 406 8.79 -8.43 -22.35
C ARG A 406 8.30 -8.79 -23.76
N ASN A 407 9.06 -9.61 -24.48
CA ASN A 407 8.67 -10.04 -25.83
C ASN A 407 7.41 -10.91 -25.83
N LYS A 408 7.25 -11.81 -24.84
CA LYS A 408 6.01 -12.58 -24.64
C LYS A 408 4.83 -11.65 -24.35
N PHE A 409 5.03 -10.65 -23.49
CA PHE A 409 4.00 -9.65 -23.17
C PHE A 409 3.57 -8.88 -24.43
N LYS A 410 4.53 -8.36 -25.20
CA LYS A 410 4.26 -7.68 -26.48
C LYS A 410 3.55 -8.59 -27.47
N GLY A 411 3.89 -9.87 -27.52
CA GLY A 411 3.23 -10.86 -28.36
C GLY A 411 1.78 -11.13 -27.95
N LYS A 412 1.49 -11.17 -26.64
CA LYS A 412 0.13 -11.39 -26.12
C LYS A 412 -0.77 -10.16 -26.25
N TRP A 413 -0.24 -9.00 -25.88
CA TRP A 413 -1.03 -7.78 -25.71
C TRP A 413 -0.88 -6.77 -26.85
N GLU A 414 0.05 -6.99 -27.79
CA GLU A 414 0.33 -6.13 -28.95
C GLU A 414 0.84 -4.71 -28.61
N PHE A 415 1.26 -4.47 -27.37
CA PHE A 415 1.96 -3.24 -26.95
C PHE A 415 3.01 -3.52 -25.88
N ASP A 416 3.83 -2.51 -25.59
CA ASP A 416 4.89 -2.55 -24.58
C ASP A 416 4.43 -1.82 -23.32
N VAL A 417 4.15 -2.54 -22.22
CA VAL A 417 3.58 -1.95 -20.99
C VAL A 417 4.45 -0.87 -20.38
N TRP A 418 5.77 -0.94 -20.58
CA TRP A 418 6.70 0.06 -20.04
C TRP A 418 6.56 1.43 -20.72
N GLU A 419 6.04 1.50 -21.94
CA GLU A 419 5.75 2.78 -22.63
C GLU A 419 4.60 3.55 -21.96
N TYR A 420 3.80 2.88 -21.12
CA TYR A 420 2.61 3.45 -20.46
C TYR A 420 2.73 3.53 -18.94
N SER A 421 3.80 2.99 -18.36
CA SER A 421 3.94 2.82 -16.90
C SER A 421 4.51 4.04 -16.20
N LEU A 422 5.29 4.88 -16.89
CA LEU A 422 5.95 6.03 -16.30
C LEU A 422 5.18 7.33 -16.58
N PRO A 423 5.00 8.19 -15.57
CA PRO A 423 4.43 9.51 -15.78
C PRO A 423 5.44 10.44 -16.44
N TRP A 424 4.94 11.43 -17.16
CA TRP A 424 5.73 12.59 -17.56
C TRP A 424 5.93 13.53 -16.37
N VAL A 425 6.94 13.21 -15.55
CA VAL A 425 7.18 13.84 -14.24
C VAL A 425 7.19 15.37 -14.32
N SER A 426 7.95 15.97 -15.24
CA SER A 426 8.06 17.44 -15.31
C SER A 426 6.74 18.13 -15.65
N ALA A 427 5.89 17.52 -16.50
CA ALA A 427 4.57 18.05 -16.79
C ALA A 427 3.63 17.89 -15.59
N CYS A 428 3.69 16.74 -14.91
CA CYS A 428 2.88 16.46 -13.73
C CYS A 428 3.22 17.40 -12.56
N ASP A 429 4.51 17.64 -12.30
CA ASP A 429 4.97 18.55 -11.25
C ASP A 429 4.49 19.99 -11.49
N GLU A 430 4.45 20.42 -12.75
CA GLU A 430 3.90 21.73 -13.11
C GLU A 430 2.39 21.81 -12.85
N VAL A 431 1.64 20.74 -13.14
CA VAL A 431 0.21 20.66 -12.77
C VAL A 431 0.04 20.75 -11.25
N ILE A 432 0.84 20.00 -10.50
CA ILE A 432 0.82 19.99 -9.03
C ILE A 432 1.12 21.39 -8.48
N ARG A 433 2.14 22.08 -9.02
CA ARG A 433 2.47 23.47 -8.66
C ARG A 433 1.25 24.39 -8.86
N LEU A 434 0.61 24.32 -10.02
CA LEU A 434 -0.59 25.11 -10.31
C LEU A 434 -1.77 24.78 -9.39
N CYS A 435 -1.98 23.50 -9.05
CA CYS A 435 -3.02 23.08 -8.11
C CYS A 435 -2.78 23.64 -6.69
N ASN A 436 -1.52 23.80 -6.28
CA ASN A 436 -1.16 24.36 -4.98
C ASN A 436 -1.30 25.89 -4.94
N GLU A 437 -1.10 26.57 -6.08
CA GLU A 437 -1.21 28.03 -6.17
C GLU A 437 -2.65 28.53 -6.38
N LYS A 438 -3.44 27.80 -7.17
CA LYS A 438 -4.81 28.20 -7.53
C LYS A 438 -5.83 27.59 -6.56
N LYS A 439 -6.82 28.41 -6.16
CA LYS A 439 -7.94 27.94 -5.32
C LYS A 439 -8.99 27.21 -6.16
N GLY A 440 -9.54 26.14 -5.61
CA GLY A 440 -10.62 25.37 -6.23
C GLY A 440 -10.09 24.14 -6.98
N ILE A 441 -11.01 23.45 -7.68
CA ILE A 441 -10.69 22.26 -8.47
C ILE A 441 -10.23 22.71 -9.86
N LEU A 442 -9.01 22.35 -10.25
CA LEU A 442 -8.51 22.59 -11.61
C LEU A 442 -8.94 21.46 -12.55
N LYS A 443 -9.45 21.82 -13.73
CA LYS A 443 -9.77 20.88 -14.80
C LYS A 443 -8.58 20.73 -15.74
N VAL A 444 -8.01 19.53 -15.78
CA VAL A 444 -6.88 19.15 -16.63
C VAL A 444 -7.38 18.28 -17.77
N LEU A 445 -6.99 18.61 -19.00
CA LEU A 445 -7.12 17.73 -20.15
C LEU A 445 -5.75 17.13 -20.48
N ASP A 446 -5.60 15.82 -20.33
CA ASP A 446 -4.40 15.10 -20.72
C ASP A 446 -4.58 14.47 -22.11
N LEU A 447 -4.00 15.08 -23.13
CA LEU A 447 -3.99 14.56 -24.50
C LEU A 447 -2.95 13.44 -24.70
N SER A 448 -2.08 13.22 -23.71
CA SER A 448 -1.06 12.17 -23.64
C SER A 448 -1.41 11.11 -22.59
N CYS A 449 -2.70 10.92 -22.28
CA CYS A 449 -3.17 10.16 -21.11
C CYS A 449 -2.65 8.71 -21.03
N GLY A 450 -2.45 8.05 -22.17
CA GLY A 450 -1.99 6.66 -22.20
C GLY A 450 -2.90 5.75 -21.35
N MET A 451 -2.32 5.07 -20.37
CA MET A 451 -3.04 4.22 -19.39
C MET A 451 -3.30 4.92 -18.05
N GLY A 452 -3.09 6.23 -17.96
CA GLY A 452 -3.39 7.03 -16.76
C GLY A 452 -2.22 7.26 -15.81
N ALA A 453 -0.97 6.99 -16.21
CA ALA A 453 0.21 7.19 -15.35
C ALA A 453 0.35 8.64 -14.84
N ASN A 454 0.13 9.64 -15.71
CA ASN A 454 0.13 11.06 -15.32
C ASN A 454 -0.95 11.35 -14.27
N ALA A 455 -2.17 10.86 -14.51
CA ALA A 455 -3.29 11.07 -13.60
C ALA A 455 -3.04 10.42 -12.24
N SER A 456 -2.50 9.20 -12.22
CA SER A 456 -2.06 8.51 -11.01
C SER A 456 -1.06 9.36 -10.21
N TYR A 457 -0.03 9.86 -10.89
CA TYR A 457 1.01 10.68 -10.26
C TYR A 457 0.46 11.99 -9.68
N ILE A 458 -0.34 12.72 -10.45
CA ILE A 458 -0.92 14.01 -10.03
C ILE A 458 -1.89 13.79 -8.85
N LYS A 459 -2.84 12.87 -8.98
CA LYS A 459 -3.87 12.59 -7.95
C LYS A 459 -3.28 12.02 -6.65
N ASN A 460 -2.11 11.39 -6.72
CA ASN A 460 -1.37 10.98 -5.53
C ASN A 460 -0.94 12.18 -4.67
N LYS A 461 -0.59 13.31 -5.31
CA LYS A 461 0.01 14.48 -4.64
C LYS A 461 -1.01 15.57 -4.32
N VAL A 462 -2.08 15.71 -5.11
CA VAL A 462 -3.12 16.73 -4.93
C VAL A 462 -4.52 16.14 -5.11
N SER A 463 -5.49 16.63 -4.34
CA SER A 463 -6.90 16.17 -4.39
C SER A 463 -7.84 17.14 -5.11
N ASN A 464 -7.44 18.40 -5.29
CA ASN A 464 -8.23 19.45 -5.94
C ASN A 464 -8.04 19.48 -7.47
N VAL A 465 -8.11 18.33 -8.12
CA VAL A 465 -7.90 18.19 -9.56
C VAL A 465 -8.94 17.26 -10.18
N TYR A 466 -9.47 17.67 -11.33
CA TYR A 466 -10.30 16.85 -12.21
C TYR A 466 -9.55 16.62 -13.51
N ILE A 467 -9.34 15.35 -13.90
CA ILE A 467 -8.54 14.98 -15.06
C ILE A 467 -9.44 14.27 -16.07
N CYS A 468 -9.50 14.84 -17.28
CA CYS A 468 -10.06 14.22 -18.47
C CYS A 468 -8.90 13.71 -19.34
N GLY A 469 -8.89 12.43 -19.68
CA GLY A 469 -7.83 11.79 -20.47
C GLY A 469 -8.29 11.43 -21.89
N ILE A 470 -7.46 11.74 -22.89
CA ILE A 470 -7.64 11.25 -24.26
C ILE A 470 -6.63 10.14 -24.52
N CYS A 471 -7.14 8.94 -24.77
CA CYS A 471 -6.34 7.75 -25.05
C CYS A 471 -6.36 7.42 -26.55
N PRO A 472 -5.23 6.96 -27.13
CA PRO A 472 -5.14 6.71 -28.57
C PRO A 472 -5.96 5.50 -29.03
N ASN A 473 -6.31 4.58 -28.13
CA ASN A 473 -7.08 3.39 -28.43
C ASN A 473 -8.04 3.03 -27.27
N VAL A 474 -9.03 2.18 -27.58
CA VAL A 474 -10.08 1.75 -26.63
C VAL A 474 -9.52 0.96 -25.46
N PHE A 475 -8.45 0.19 -25.67
CA PHE A 475 -7.82 -0.62 -24.64
C PHE A 475 -7.19 0.25 -23.54
N ALA A 476 -6.38 1.23 -23.93
CA ALA A 476 -5.77 2.18 -23.01
C ALA A 476 -6.82 3.02 -22.29
N ALA A 477 -7.89 3.44 -22.97
CA ALA A 477 -9.03 4.13 -22.34
C ALA A 477 -9.73 3.27 -21.28
N GLY A 478 -9.92 1.97 -21.57
CA GLY A 478 -10.54 1.00 -20.66
C GLY A 478 -9.70 0.70 -19.42
N ILE A 479 -8.37 0.88 -19.47
CA ILE A 479 -7.51 0.81 -18.30
C ILE A 479 -7.52 2.13 -17.54
N ALA A 480 -7.31 3.25 -18.26
CA ALA A 480 -7.20 4.58 -17.68
C ALA A 480 -8.45 5.01 -16.92
N GLN A 481 -9.65 4.55 -17.31
CA GLN A 481 -10.90 4.88 -16.62
C GLN A 481 -10.94 4.44 -15.13
N ASN A 482 -10.08 3.50 -14.72
CA ASN A 482 -9.97 3.08 -13.32
C ASN A 482 -9.13 4.06 -12.46
N ILE A 483 -8.51 5.07 -13.09
CA ILE A 483 -7.57 6.01 -12.48
C ILE A 483 -8.00 7.47 -12.74
N VAL A 484 -8.44 7.75 -13.96
CA VAL A 484 -8.80 9.08 -14.48
C VAL A 484 -10.30 9.34 -14.26
N ASP A 485 -10.70 10.60 -14.00
CA ASP A 485 -12.12 10.91 -13.71
C ASP A 485 -13.02 10.74 -14.93
N GLU A 486 -12.49 11.02 -16.12
CA GLU A 486 -13.19 10.84 -17.38
C GLU A 486 -12.21 10.48 -18.49
N THR A 487 -12.54 9.49 -19.31
CA THR A 487 -11.70 9.05 -20.43
C THR A 487 -12.46 9.05 -21.74
N TYR A 488 -11.76 9.45 -22.80
CA TYR A 488 -12.22 9.33 -24.17
C TYR A 488 -11.18 8.60 -25.00
N PHE A 489 -11.63 7.81 -25.98
CA PHE A 489 -10.74 7.19 -26.95
C PHE A 489 -10.85 7.90 -28.30
N GLY A 490 -9.72 8.13 -28.97
CA GLY A 490 -9.69 8.65 -30.33
C GLY A 490 -8.44 9.46 -30.63
N ASN A 491 -8.34 9.95 -31.86
CA ASN A 491 -7.19 10.75 -32.27
C ASN A 491 -7.27 12.14 -31.61
N PRO A 492 -6.27 12.56 -30.81
CA PRO A 492 -6.26 13.83 -30.08
C PRO A 492 -6.55 15.04 -30.96
N ASN A 493 -6.12 15.03 -32.24
CA ASN A 493 -6.30 16.13 -33.20
C ASN A 493 -7.71 16.23 -33.80
N THR A 494 -8.52 15.19 -33.69
CA THR A 494 -9.83 15.13 -34.37
C THR A 494 -10.99 14.89 -33.42
N ILE A 495 -10.73 14.34 -32.24
CA ILE A 495 -11.77 14.08 -31.24
C ILE A 495 -12.49 15.38 -30.83
N ARG A 496 -13.74 15.23 -30.41
CA ARG A 496 -14.58 16.29 -29.84
C ARG A 496 -15.10 15.83 -28.49
N ILE A 497 -14.71 16.56 -27.44
CA ILE A 497 -15.18 16.33 -26.08
C ILE A 497 -16.52 17.07 -25.91
N PRO A 498 -17.62 16.37 -25.53
CA PRO A 498 -18.89 17.01 -25.20
C PRO A 498 -18.69 18.14 -24.18
N ASP A 499 -19.21 19.33 -24.47
CA ASP A 499 -19.10 20.53 -23.64
C ASP A 499 -17.65 20.91 -23.21
N GLY A 500 -16.63 20.41 -23.94
CA GLY A 500 -15.23 20.59 -23.59
C GLY A 500 -14.58 21.88 -24.09
N ASN A 501 -15.22 22.61 -25.01
CA ASN A 501 -14.62 23.81 -25.61
C ASN A 501 -14.39 24.88 -24.53
N HIS A 502 -13.16 25.38 -24.43
CA HIS A 502 -12.74 26.38 -23.45
C HIS A 502 -13.13 26.04 -21.99
N SER A 503 -13.15 24.75 -21.63
CA SER A 503 -13.58 24.30 -20.30
C SER A 503 -12.44 23.88 -19.38
N PHE A 504 -11.22 23.75 -19.89
CA PHE A 504 -10.07 23.23 -19.15
C PHE A 504 -9.11 24.34 -18.72
N ASP A 505 -8.69 24.28 -17.46
CA ASP A 505 -7.69 25.19 -16.88
C ASP A 505 -6.29 24.84 -17.35
N ILE A 506 -6.02 23.55 -17.58
CA ILE A 506 -4.73 23.05 -18.02
C ILE A 506 -4.93 22.05 -19.16
N VAL A 507 -4.08 22.11 -20.18
CA VAL A 507 -3.98 21.07 -21.21
C VAL A 507 -2.55 20.54 -21.23
N ILE A 508 -2.38 19.24 -20.99
CA ILE A 508 -1.10 18.53 -21.14
C ILE A 508 -1.08 17.91 -22.53
N ALA A 509 -0.06 18.19 -23.33
CA ALA A 509 0.14 17.49 -24.60
C ALA A 509 1.59 17.57 -25.07
N GLU A 510 2.05 16.49 -25.70
CA GLU A 510 3.27 16.55 -26.52
C GLU A 510 2.94 17.11 -27.91
N ARG A 511 3.80 17.94 -28.48
CA ARG A 511 3.60 18.48 -29.84
C ARG A 511 3.53 17.42 -30.92
N ALA A 512 4.16 16.25 -30.70
CA ALA A 512 4.06 15.10 -31.58
C ALA A 512 2.64 14.49 -31.60
N ILE A 513 1.86 14.69 -30.53
CA ILE A 513 0.56 14.06 -30.31
C ILE A 513 -0.59 15.02 -30.68
N ALA A 514 -0.49 16.31 -30.32
CA ALA A 514 -1.56 17.29 -30.57
C ALA A 514 -1.06 18.61 -31.18
N CYS A 515 -1.79 19.10 -32.19
CA CYS A 515 -1.55 20.39 -32.81
C CYS A 515 -2.08 21.55 -31.95
N LYS A 516 -1.44 22.71 -32.06
CA LYS A 516 -1.82 23.93 -31.32
C LYS A 516 -3.31 24.30 -31.43
N PRO A 517 -3.93 24.34 -32.62
CA PRO A 517 -5.35 24.70 -32.73
C PRO A 517 -6.27 23.81 -31.89
N GLN A 518 -5.91 22.52 -31.76
CA GLN A 518 -6.68 21.58 -30.97
C GLN A 518 -6.46 21.76 -29.47
N ILE A 519 -5.22 22.03 -29.04
CA ILE A 519 -4.91 22.37 -27.65
C ILE A 519 -5.71 23.61 -27.21
N TYR A 520 -5.64 24.70 -27.98
CA TYR A 520 -6.31 25.96 -27.66
C TYR A 520 -7.83 25.94 -27.82
N ARG A 521 -8.40 24.93 -28.49
CA ARG A 521 -9.86 24.73 -28.53
C ARG A 521 -10.43 24.43 -27.14
N TYR A 522 -9.72 23.62 -26.35
CA TYR A 522 -10.18 23.13 -25.06
C TYR A 522 -9.75 24.02 -23.90
N LEU A 523 -8.67 24.76 -24.09
CA LEU A 523 -8.11 25.65 -23.07
C LEU A 523 -8.99 26.88 -22.82
N LYS A 524 -9.22 27.20 -21.55
CA LYS A 524 -9.80 28.49 -21.13
C LYS A 524 -8.91 29.66 -21.58
N ALA A 525 -9.48 30.86 -21.63
CA ALA A 525 -8.75 32.07 -22.03
C ALA A 525 -7.55 32.38 -21.13
N ASP A 526 -7.64 32.05 -19.84
CA ASP A 526 -6.61 32.16 -18.81
C ASP A 526 -5.96 30.81 -18.46
N GLY A 527 -6.20 29.77 -19.27
CA GLY A 527 -5.67 28.43 -19.06
C GLY A 527 -4.22 28.29 -19.51
N GLU A 528 -3.57 27.21 -19.07
CA GLU A 528 -2.16 26.93 -19.34
C GLU A 528 -1.95 25.64 -20.14
N TYR A 529 -1.22 25.73 -21.24
CA TYR A 529 -0.77 24.56 -22.01
C TYR A 529 0.60 24.08 -21.54
N ILE A 530 0.70 22.88 -21.00
CA ILE A 530 1.96 22.25 -20.58
C ILE A 530 2.41 21.26 -21.67
N GLY A 531 3.58 21.51 -22.26
CA GLY A 531 4.11 20.72 -23.36
C GLY A 531 5.62 20.54 -23.34
N ASP A 532 6.10 19.72 -24.26
CA ASP A 532 7.50 19.30 -24.40
C ASP A 532 8.40 20.49 -24.75
N ASP A 533 7.85 21.47 -25.47
CA ASP A 533 8.49 22.74 -25.78
C ASP A 533 8.79 23.62 -24.56
N ARG A 534 8.16 23.38 -23.39
CA ARG A 534 8.49 24.08 -22.15
C ARG A 534 9.76 23.59 -21.47
N PHE A 535 10.15 22.33 -21.71
CA PHE A 535 11.24 21.66 -20.99
C PHE A 535 12.48 21.41 -21.86
N SER A 536 12.44 21.84 -23.13
CA SER A 536 13.49 21.65 -24.13
C SER A 536 14.56 22.77 -24.11
N LEU A 537 15.05 23.19 -22.93
CA LEU A 537 16.09 24.23 -22.78
C LEU A 537 17.39 23.67 -22.20
#